data_AF-A0A7X8C5J2-F1
#
_entry.id   AF-A0A7X8C5J2-F1
#
_cell.length_a   1.000
_cell.length_b   1.000
_cell.length_c   1.000
_cell.angle_alpha   90.00
_cell.angle_beta   90.00
_cell.angle_gamma   90.00
#
_symmetry.space_group_name_H-M   'P 1'
#
loop_
_entity.id
_entity.type
_entity.pdbx_description
1 polymer ?
#
loop_
_entity_poly.entity_id
_entity_poly.type
_entity_poly.pdbx_seq_one_letter_code
_entity_poly.pdbx_strand_id
1 'polypeptide(L)'
;MINKSIRLTKEDVFGLNEIINNDPRIEKGQSEALYYCFKDAATVIPEPEWRQVAKAKFESDRDIEISSDEYSNIRTFKIEQNDFDKVSNSIKEQLDMTRPRFSFIARLCILAARMRLRDERTRDEKIARVEIEKVNVDGVALIRKIAELLENTSEDATKKILKIKEILDGKN
;
A
#
# COMPACT_ATOMS: atom_id res chain seq x y z
N MET A 1 -4.10 24.10 5.19
CA MET A 1 -4.83 23.21 6.12
C MET A 1 -6.29 23.59 6.31
N ILE A 2 -7.18 22.61 6.27
CA ILE A 2 -8.60 22.71 6.61
C ILE A 2 -8.95 21.77 7.76
N ASN A 3 -9.91 22.17 8.60
CA ASN A 3 -10.45 21.32 9.65
C ASN A 3 -11.58 20.44 9.07
N LYS A 4 -11.51 19.15 9.36
CA LYS A 4 -12.57 18.19 9.03
C LYS A 4 -12.93 17.37 10.25
N SER A 5 -14.12 16.79 10.21
CA SER A 5 -14.61 15.93 11.27
C SER A 5 -15.34 14.72 10.70
N ILE A 6 -15.16 13.58 11.35
CA ILE A 6 -15.86 12.34 11.03
C ILE A 6 -16.34 11.69 12.31
N ARG A 7 -17.56 11.16 12.29
CA ARG A 7 -18.04 10.22 13.30
C ARG A 7 -17.53 8.84 12.93
N LEU A 8 -16.63 8.29 13.74
CA LEU A 8 -16.02 6.99 13.47
C LEU A 8 -17.02 5.86 13.73
N THR A 9 -17.05 4.87 12.85
CA THR A 9 -17.66 3.57 13.15
C THR A 9 -16.66 2.66 13.86
N LYS A 10 -17.11 1.48 14.30
CA LYS A 10 -16.21 0.46 14.89
C LYS A 10 -15.12 0.04 13.91
N GLU A 11 -15.48 -0.13 12.64
CA GLU A 11 -14.55 -0.49 11.56
C GLU A 11 -13.53 0.61 11.30
N ASP A 12 -13.97 1.88 11.32
CA ASP A 12 -13.07 3.03 11.16
C ASP A 12 -12.02 3.05 12.28
N VAL A 13 -12.43 2.82 13.54
CA VAL A 13 -11.53 2.75 14.70
C VAL A 13 -10.54 1.59 14.56
N PHE A 14 -11.03 0.39 14.24
CA PHE A 14 -10.17 -0.77 14.00
C PHE A 14 -9.11 -0.47 12.95
N GLY A 15 -9.55 0.06 11.80
CA GLY A 15 -8.66 0.36 10.69
C GLY A 15 -7.63 1.43 11.02
N LEU A 16 -8.02 2.46 11.77
CA LEU A 16 -7.10 3.49 12.24
C LEU A 16 -6.09 2.94 13.25
N ASN A 17 -6.52 2.06 14.17
CA ASN A 17 -5.62 1.44 15.15
C ASN A 17 -4.61 0.51 14.46
N GLU A 18 -5.02 -0.24 13.44
CA GLU A 18 -4.09 -1.02 12.62
C GLU A 18 -3.05 -0.10 11.95
N ILE A 19 -3.48 1.02 11.36
CA ILE A 19 -2.57 1.99 10.75
C ILE A 19 -1.60 2.55 11.79
N ILE A 20 -2.09 2.98 12.96
CA ILE A 20 -1.26 3.53 14.05
C ILE A 20 -0.18 2.53 14.47
N ASN A 21 -0.53 1.26 14.59
CA ASN A 21 0.41 0.22 15.05
C ASN A 21 1.47 -0.16 14.01
N ASN A 22 1.24 0.14 12.73
CA ASN A 22 2.10 -0.29 11.62
C ASN A 22 2.78 0.87 10.88
N ASP A 23 2.38 2.12 11.13
CA ASP A 23 2.98 3.30 10.52
C ASP A 23 3.82 4.09 11.54
N PRO A 24 5.16 4.04 11.45
CA PRO A 24 6.05 4.63 12.45
C PRO A 24 6.01 6.16 12.49
N ARG A 25 5.33 6.81 11.53
CA ARG A 25 5.20 8.28 11.48
C ARG A 25 4.12 8.81 12.43
N ILE A 26 3.27 7.94 12.97
CA ILE A 26 2.10 8.33 13.78
C ILE A 26 2.43 8.18 15.26
N GLU A 27 2.37 9.29 15.99
CA GLU A 27 2.65 9.35 17.44
C GLU A 27 1.41 9.78 18.24
N LYS A 28 0.51 10.57 17.64
CA LYS A 28 -0.57 11.31 18.31
C LYS A 28 -1.96 10.67 18.12
N GLY A 29 -2.01 9.43 17.64
CA GLY A 29 -3.22 8.63 17.53
C GLY A 29 -4.11 8.98 16.32
N GLN A 30 -5.41 8.71 16.43
CA GLN A 30 -6.34 8.63 15.28
C GLN A 30 -6.44 9.91 14.43
N SER A 31 -6.36 11.10 15.02
CA SER A 31 -6.42 12.34 14.24
C SER A 31 -5.19 12.54 13.35
N GLU A 32 -4.01 12.12 13.81
CA GLU A 32 -2.79 12.15 13.01
C GLU A 32 -2.77 11.02 11.98
N ALA A 33 -3.26 9.84 12.34
CA ALA A 33 -3.48 8.75 11.39
C ALA A 33 -4.38 9.18 10.23
N LEU A 34 -5.49 9.87 10.52
CA LEU A 34 -6.37 10.43 9.50
C LEU A 34 -5.66 11.47 8.62
N TYR A 35 -4.77 12.30 9.16
CA TYR A 35 -3.96 13.21 8.36
C TYR A 35 -3.08 12.44 7.36
N TYR A 36 -2.35 11.43 7.82
CA TYR A 36 -1.48 10.63 6.95
C TYR A 36 -2.26 9.80 5.93
N CYS A 37 -3.46 9.30 6.26
CA CYS A 37 -4.33 8.61 5.29
C CYS A 37 -4.60 9.47 4.06
N PHE A 38 -4.94 10.76 4.25
CA PHE A 38 -5.18 11.68 3.14
C PHE A 38 -3.89 12.04 2.41
N LYS A 39 -2.82 12.29 3.15
CA LYS A 39 -1.52 12.65 2.59
C LYS A 39 -0.98 11.54 1.69
N ASP A 40 -0.95 10.31 2.19
CA ASP A 40 -0.46 9.15 1.44
C ASP A 40 -1.34 8.92 0.21
N ALA A 41 -2.66 8.91 0.37
CA ALA A 41 -3.60 8.78 -0.75
C ALA A 41 -3.35 9.84 -1.83
N ALA A 42 -3.09 11.10 -1.45
CA ALA A 42 -2.82 12.18 -2.39
C ALA A 42 -1.47 12.05 -3.12
N THR A 43 -0.46 11.43 -2.49
CA THR A 43 0.88 11.28 -3.08
C THR A 43 0.96 10.24 -4.18
N VAL A 44 0.08 9.25 -4.15
CA VAL A 44 0.12 8.12 -5.10
C VAL A 44 -0.92 8.23 -6.22
N ILE A 45 -1.76 9.27 -6.26
CA ILE A 45 -2.75 9.45 -7.34
C ILE A 45 -2.06 9.41 -8.72
N PRO A 46 -2.59 8.62 -9.68
CA PRO A 46 -3.93 8.00 -9.69
C PRO A 46 -4.07 6.61 -9.03
N GLU A 47 -3.03 6.07 -8.40
CA GLU A 47 -2.92 4.66 -7.98
C GLU A 47 -3.82 4.15 -6.85
N PRO A 48 -4.53 4.95 -6.04
CA PRO A 48 -5.64 4.34 -5.33
C PRO A 48 -6.70 4.02 -6.39
N GLU A 49 -6.76 2.77 -6.83
CA GLU A 49 -7.89 2.27 -7.62
C GLU A 49 -9.13 2.27 -6.72
N TRP A 50 -9.83 3.41 -6.66
CA TRP A 50 -10.90 3.63 -5.69
C TRP A 50 -12.01 2.59 -5.78
N ARG A 51 -12.20 2.00 -6.97
CA ARG A 51 -13.13 0.88 -7.20
C ARG A 51 -12.71 -0.40 -6.46
N GLN A 52 -11.42 -0.68 -6.40
CA GLN A 52 -10.88 -1.80 -5.63
C GLN A 52 -10.90 -1.47 -4.14
N VAL A 53 -10.46 -0.27 -3.76
CA VAL A 53 -10.47 0.21 -2.37
C VAL A 53 -11.90 0.16 -1.79
N ALA A 54 -12.92 0.57 -2.54
CA ALA A 54 -14.32 0.52 -2.10
C ALA A 54 -14.86 -0.90 -1.89
N LYS A 55 -14.25 -1.91 -2.54
CA LYS A 55 -14.59 -3.33 -2.36
C LYS A 55 -13.79 -3.97 -1.22
N ALA A 56 -12.69 -3.35 -0.79
CA ALA A 56 -11.91 -3.83 0.33
C ALA A 56 -12.78 -3.84 1.59
N LYS A 57 -12.82 -4.99 2.26
CA LYS A 57 -13.54 -5.13 3.52
C LYS A 57 -12.58 -4.83 4.67
N PHE A 58 -13.11 -4.23 5.73
CA PHE A 58 -12.50 -4.40 7.03
C PHE A 58 -12.62 -5.89 7.35
N GLU A 59 -11.50 -6.63 7.23
CA GLU A 59 -11.42 -7.99 7.74
C GLU A 59 -11.91 -7.91 9.18
N SER A 60 -13.05 -8.55 9.43
CA SER A 60 -13.65 -8.54 10.74
C SER A 60 -12.87 -9.56 11.54
N ASP A 61 -11.82 -9.12 12.21
CA ASP A 61 -11.37 -9.81 13.41
C ASP A 61 -12.48 -9.60 14.43
N ARG A 62 -13.45 -10.53 14.39
CA ARG A 62 -14.69 -10.49 15.18
C ARG A 62 -14.45 -10.51 16.69
N ASP A 63 -13.19 -10.68 17.10
CA ASP A 63 -12.78 -10.89 18.48
C ASP A 63 -12.01 -9.72 19.10
N ILE A 64 -11.79 -8.60 18.38
CA ILE A 64 -11.25 -7.38 19.00
C ILE A 64 -12.38 -6.59 19.65
N GLU A 65 -12.40 -6.60 20.99
CA GLU A 65 -13.23 -5.72 21.80
C GLU A 65 -12.72 -4.28 21.67
N ILE A 66 -13.45 -3.48 20.91
CA ILE A 66 -13.31 -2.01 20.91
C ILE A 66 -14.38 -1.48 21.85
N SER A 67 -13.97 -0.73 22.88
CA SER A 67 -14.91 -0.11 23.82
C SER A 67 -15.94 0.75 23.07
N SER A 68 -17.19 0.74 23.52
CA SER A 68 -18.26 1.61 23.01
C SER A 68 -17.88 3.09 23.04
N ASP A 69 -16.99 3.47 23.96
CA ASP A 69 -16.54 4.83 24.14
C ASP A 69 -15.47 5.24 23.12
N GLU A 70 -14.94 4.31 22.32
CA GLU A 70 -13.94 4.59 21.29
C GLU A 70 -14.56 4.81 19.91
N TYR A 71 -15.66 4.12 19.60
CA TYR A 71 -16.43 4.31 18.36
C TYR A 71 -17.65 5.22 18.58
N SER A 72 -18.22 5.80 17.52
CA SER A 72 -19.27 6.84 17.56
C SER A 72 -18.84 8.24 18.02
N ASN A 73 -17.57 8.43 18.41
CA ASN A 73 -16.99 9.75 18.65
C ASN A 73 -16.78 10.53 17.37
N ILE A 74 -16.98 11.85 17.46
CA ILE A 74 -16.57 12.78 16.42
C ILE A 74 -15.08 13.04 16.59
N ARG A 75 -14.26 12.61 15.62
CA ARG A 75 -12.85 12.99 15.54
C ARG A 75 -12.69 14.19 14.65
N THR A 76 -12.01 15.21 15.16
CA THR A 76 -11.61 16.40 14.40
C THR A 76 -10.13 16.29 14.07
N PHE A 77 -9.77 16.61 12.84
CA PHE A 77 -8.41 16.55 12.34
C PHE A 77 -8.19 17.59 11.24
N LYS A 78 -6.93 17.87 10.94
CA LYS A 78 -6.55 18.79 9.88
C LYS A 78 -6.08 18.01 8.65
N ILE A 79 -6.33 18.57 7.48
CA ILE A 79 -5.88 18.04 6.18
C ILE A 79 -5.34 19.20 5.36
N GLU A 80 -4.33 18.98 4.52
CA GLU A 80 -3.99 19.99 3.52
C GLU A 80 -5.09 20.12 2.47
N GLN A 81 -5.41 21.37 2.09
CA GLN A 81 -6.47 21.63 1.11
C GLN A 81 -6.16 20.95 -0.23
N ASN A 82 -4.90 21.03 -0.67
CA ASN A 82 -4.44 20.40 -1.90
C ASN A 82 -4.57 18.87 -1.86
N ASP A 83 -4.23 18.22 -0.74
CA ASP A 83 -4.36 16.77 -0.60
C ASP A 83 -5.83 16.34 -0.63
N PHE A 84 -6.68 17.11 0.07
CA PHE A 84 -8.13 16.90 0.03
C PHE A 84 -8.70 17.03 -1.39
N ASP A 85 -8.32 18.08 -2.12
CA ASP A 85 -8.84 18.33 -3.48
C ASP A 85 -8.37 17.25 -4.45
N LYS A 86 -7.10 16.85 -4.40
CA LYS A 86 -6.56 15.75 -5.22
C LYS A 86 -7.35 14.45 -5.00
N VAL A 87 -7.47 14.02 -3.75
CA VAL A 87 -8.21 12.80 -3.39
C VAL A 87 -9.67 12.91 -3.79
N SER A 88 -10.33 14.03 -3.45
CA SER A 88 -11.74 14.21 -3.77
C SER A 88 -12.00 14.19 -5.28
N ASN A 89 -11.13 14.80 -6.09
CA ASN A 89 -11.31 14.84 -7.53
C ASN A 89 -11.05 13.46 -8.16
N SER A 90 -10.01 12.76 -7.72
CA SER A 90 -9.70 11.40 -8.16
C SER A 90 -10.84 10.41 -7.86
N ILE A 91 -11.46 10.51 -6.67
CA ILE A 91 -12.63 9.70 -6.31
C ILE A 91 -13.83 10.02 -7.20
N LYS A 92 -14.12 11.31 -7.43
CA LYS A 92 -15.25 11.74 -8.28
C LYS A 92 -15.11 11.18 -9.69
N GLU A 93 -13.91 11.26 -10.25
CA GLU A 93 -13.60 10.79 -11.60
C GLU A 93 -13.68 9.26 -11.69
N GLN A 94 -12.97 8.52 -10.85
CA GLN A 94 -12.92 7.05 -10.96
C GLN A 94 -14.23 6.37 -10.58
N LEU A 95 -14.98 6.91 -9.63
CA LEU A 95 -16.25 6.33 -9.14
C LEU A 95 -17.50 6.94 -9.79
N ASP A 96 -17.33 7.88 -10.72
CA ASP A 96 -18.44 8.59 -11.37
C ASP A 96 -19.41 9.23 -10.34
N MET A 97 -18.84 9.96 -9.39
CA MET A 97 -19.59 10.60 -8.31
C MET A 97 -19.48 12.12 -8.41
N THR A 98 -20.61 12.84 -8.35
CA THR A 98 -20.58 14.30 -8.43
C THR A 98 -20.20 14.96 -7.10
N ARG A 99 -20.76 14.47 -5.98
CA ARG A 99 -20.58 15.05 -4.63
C ARG A 99 -20.51 13.95 -3.56
N PRO A 100 -19.43 13.15 -3.51
CA PRO A 100 -19.24 12.16 -2.46
C PRO A 100 -19.26 12.82 -1.08
N ARG A 101 -19.92 12.17 -0.11
CA ARG A 101 -19.93 12.63 1.29
C ARG A 101 -18.51 12.57 1.85
N PHE A 102 -18.13 13.55 2.67
CA PHE A 102 -16.80 13.57 3.29
C PHE A 102 -16.48 12.29 4.08
N SER A 103 -17.44 11.76 4.83
CA SER A 103 -17.26 10.50 5.57
C SER A 103 -16.92 9.33 4.66
N PHE A 104 -17.51 9.27 3.46
CA PHE A 104 -17.19 8.25 2.47
C PHE A 104 -15.75 8.40 1.96
N ILE A 105 -15.33 9.62 1.62
CA ILE A 105 -13.96 9.93 1.18
C ILE A 105 -12.94 9.52 2.26
N ALA A 106 -13.17 9.93 3.50
CA ALA A 106 -12.28 9.62 4.61
C ALA A 106 -12.16 8.10 4.83
N ARG A 107 -13.25 7.34 4.72
CA ARG A 107 -13.23 5.88 4.81
C ARG A 107 -12.45 5.22 3.69
N LEU A 108 -12.57 5.72 2.46
CA LEU A 108 -11.73 5.24 1.36
C LEU A 108 -10.25 5.51 1.62
N CYS A 109 -9.90 6.65 2.22
CA CYS A 109 -8.51 6.93 2.59
C CYS A 109 -7.99 5.98 3.67
N ILE A 110 -8.80 5.67 4.69
CA ILE A 110 -8.46 4.66 5.72
C ILE A 110 -8.23 3.30 5.07
N LEU A 111 -9.14 2.87 4.20
CA LEU A 111 -9.02 1.58 3.49
C LEU A 111 -7.78 1.54 2.60
N ALA A 112 -7.51 2.59 1.83
CA ALA A 112 -6.33 2.69 0.98
C ALA A 112 -5.03 2.62 1.79
N ALA A 113 -4.95 3.32 2.92
CA ALA A 113 -3.79 3.26 3.80
C ALA A 113 -3.56 1.86 4.37
N ARG A 114 -4.62 1.15 4.79
CA ARG A 114 -4.53 -0.24 5.25
C ARG A 114 -4.05 -1.19 4.15
N MET A 115 -4.60 -1.06 2.95
CA MET A 115 -4.18 -1.88 1.81
C MET A 115 -2.69 -1.67 1.51
N ARG A 116 -2.24 -0.41 1.49
CA ARG A 116 -0.82 -0.07 1.31
C ARG A 116 0.06 -0.76 2.36
N LEU A 117 -0.28 -0.65 3.64
CA LEU A 117 0.50 -1.25 4.73
C LEU A 117 0.52 -2.79 4.65
N ARG A 118 -0.60 -3.42 4.26
CA ARG A 118 -0.66 -4.87 4.05
C ARG A 118 0.23 -5.30 2.88
N ASP A 119 0.24 -4.54 1.79
CA ASP A 119 1.06 -4.82 0.62
C ASP A 119 2.55 -4.60 0.88
N GLU A 120 2.90 -3.60 1.69
CA GLU A 120 4.26 -3.36 2.20
C GLU A 120 4.72 -4.53 3.06
N ARG A 121 3.93 -4.94 4.06
CA ARG A 121 4.25 -6.10 4.89
C ARG A 121 4.43 -7.38 4.06
N THR A 122 3.55 -7.61 3.08
CA THR A 122 3.65 -8.78 2.19
C THR A 122 4.90 -8.73 1.31
N ARG A 123 5.34 -7.53 0.89
CA ARG A 123 6.60 -7.33 0.17
C ARG A 123 7.80 -7.60 1.06
N ASP A 124 7.80 -7.07 2.29
CA ASP A 124 8.88 -7.26 3.25
C ASP A 124 9.03 -8.73 3.65
N GLU A 125 7.92 -9.45 3.86
CA GLU A 125 7.92 -10.89 4.10
C GLU A 125 8.47 -11.69 2.92
N LYS A 126 8.16 -11.29 1.67
CA LYS A 126 8.72 -11.91 0.47
C LYS A 126 10.21 -11.64 0.35
N ILE A 127 10.67 -10.41 0.60
CA ILE A 127 12.09 -10.04 0.56
C ILE A 127 12.85 -10.81 1.65
N ALA A 128 12.34 -10.87 2.88
CA ALA A 128 12.95 -11.62 3.97
C ALA A 128 13.06 -13.12 3.65
N ARG A 129 12.05 -13.71 3.00
CA ARG A 129 12.12 -15.11 2.53
C ARG A 129 13.19 -15.31 1.46
N VAL A 130 13.35 -14.36 0.53
CA VAL A 130 14.39 -14.40 -0.51
C VAL A 130 15.79 -14.18 0.09
N GLU A 131 15.95 -13.35 1.13
CA GLU A 131 17.24 -13.17 1.81
C GLU A 131 17.63 -14.40 2.66
N ILE A 132 16.64 -15.14 3.21
CA ILE A 132 16.88 -16.40 3.90
C ILE A 132 17.17 -17.54 2.90
N GLU A 133 16.57 -17.50 1.71
CA GLU A 133 17.08 -18.23 0.54
C GLU A 133 18.34 -17.55 -0.01
N LYS A 134 19.42 -17.51 0.78
CA LYS A 134 20.77 -17.56 0.19
C LYS A 134 20.81 -18.82 -0.66
N VAL A 135 20.46 -18.70 -1.94
CA VAL A 135 20.69 -19.74 -2.94
C VAL A 135 22.17 -20.06 -2.80
N ASN A 136 22.47 -21.24 -2.27
CA ASN A 136 23.83 -21.75 -2.26
C ASN A 136 24.13 -22.09 -3.72
N VAL A 137 24.48 -21.06 -4.49
CA VAL A 137 24.78 -21.19 -5.91
C VAL A 137 26.11 -21.92 -5.95
N ASP A 138 26.06 -23.20 -6.27
CA ASP A 138 27.25 -23.93 -6.68
C ASP A 138 27.80 -23.24 -7.94
N GLY A 139 28.89 -22.48 -7.75
CA GLY A 139 29.52 -21.71 -8.81
C GLY A 139 29.93 -22.60 -10.00
N VAL A 140 30.27 -23.88 -9.75
CA VAL A 140 30.61 -24.83 -10.81
C VAL A 140 29.37 -25.20 -11.62
N ALA A 141 28.26 -25.47 -10.95
CA ALA A 141 26.99 -25.76 -11.62
C ALA A 141 26.46 -24.56 -12.42
N LEU A 142 26.64 -23.34 -11.91
CA LEU A 142 26.27 -22.12 -12.62
C LEU A 142 27.12 -21.94 -13.89
N ILE A 143 28.44 -22.09 -13.79
CA ILE A 143 29.34 -21.98 -14.95
C ILE A 143 28.99 -23.01 -16.02
N ARG A 144 28.67 -24.25 -15.64
CA ARG A 144 28.22 -25.29 -16.60
C ARG A 144 26.95 -24.89 -17.33
N LYS A 145 25.93 -24.38 -16.62
CA LYS A 145 24.68 -23.92 -17.26
C LYS A 145 24.91 -22.73 -18.19
N ILE A 146 25.82 -21.83 -17.86
CA ILE A 146 26.19 -20.71 -18.73
C ILE A 146 26.91 -21.24 -19.98
N ALA A 147 27.81 -22.21 -19.84
CA ALA A 147 28.49 -22.85 -20.97
C ALA A 147 27.49 -23.58 -21.89
N GLU A 148 26.55 -24.36 -21.33
CA GLU A 148 25.48 -25.01 -22.08
C GLU A 148 24.61 -24.00 -22.84
N LEU A 149 24.31 -22.84 -22.24
CA LEU A 149 23.59 -21.77 -22.91
C LEU A 149 24.41 -21.17 -24.06
N LEU A 150 25.71 -20.94 -23.87
CA LEU A 150 26.61 -20.41 -24.90
C LEU A 150 26.79 -21.36 -26.09
N GLU A 151 26.73 -22.68 -25.84
CA GLU A 151 26.78 -23.71 -26.89
C GLU A 151 25.44 -23.89 -27.62
N ASN A 152 24.33 -23.43 -27.01
CA ASN A 152 23.00 -23.53 -27.58
C ASN A 152 22.72 -22.35 -28.54
N THR A 153 22.63 -22.63 -29.84
CA THR A 153 22.42 -21.62 -30.89
C THR A 153 20.96 -21.20 -31.08
N SER A 154 20.06 -21.52 -30.15
CA SER A 154 18.66 -21.08 -30.23
C SER A 154 18.52 -19.58 -29.97
N GLU A 155 17.50 -18.95 -30.56
CA GLU A 155 17.18 -17.55 -30.29
C GLU A 155 16.88 -17.30 -28.80
N ASP A 156 16.27 -18.27 -28.12
CA ASP A 156 15.97 -18.18 -26.68
C ASP A 156 17.25 -18.18 -25.83
N ALA A 157 18.20 -19.06 -26.14
CA ALA A 157 19.52 -19.06 -25.49
C ALA A 157 20.27 -17.75 -25.72
N THR A 158 20.23 -17.23 -26.96
CA THR A 158 20.85 -15.95 -27.33
C THR A 158 20.27 -14.78 -26.53
N LYS A 159 18.94 -14.71 -26.37
CA LYS A 159 18.27 -13.68 -25.56
C LYS A 159 18.67 -13.76 -24.09
N LYS A 160 18.76 -14.97 -23.53
CA LYS A 160 19.19 -15.19 -22.14
C LYS A 160 20.63 -14.74 -21.92
N ILE A 161 21.54 -15.04 -22.84
CA ILE A 161 22.94 -14.61 -22.77
C ILE A 161 23.06 -13.08 -22.85
N LEU A 162 22.33 -12.44 -23.77
CA LEU A 162 22.35 -10.97 -23.88
C LEU A 162 21.89 -10.30 -22.59
N LYS A 163 20.83 -10.83 -21.97
CA LYS A 163 20.35 -10.33 -20.68
C LYS A 163 21.38 -10.51 -19.55
N ILE A 164 22.06 -11.65 -19.51
CA ILE A 164 23.16 -11.88 -18.55
C ILE A 164 24.29 -10.86 -18.78
N LYS A 165 24.65 -10.61 -20.03
CA LYS A 165 25.68 -9.62 -20.40
C LYS A 165 25.29 -8.20 -19.99
N GLU A 166 24.06 -7.78 -20.24
CA GLU A 166 23.56 -6.45 -19.83
C GLU A 166 23.66 -6.23 -18.31
N ILE A 167 23.31 -7.25 -17.53
CA ILE A 167 23.42 -7.22 -16.07
C ILE A 167 24.89 -7.11 -15.63
N LEU A 168 25.80 -7.86 -16.26
CA LEU A 168 27.24 -7.83 -15.95
C LEU A 168 27.90 -6.50 -16.35
N ASP A 169 27.47 -5.89 -17.45
CA ASP A 169 27.97 -4.61 -17.95
C ASP A 169 27.40 -3.41 -17.16
N GLY A 170 26.52 -3.64 -16.17
CA GLY A 170 25.98 -2.61 -15.28
C GLY A 170 25.08 -1.59 -15.96
N LYS A 171 24.53 -1.92 -17.14
CA LYS A 171 23.58 -1.07 -17.87
C LYS A 171 22.16 -1.42 -17.41
N ASN A 172 21.74 -0.82 -16.30
CA ASN A 172 20.33 -0.72 -15.92
C ASN A 172 19.74 0.59 -16.42
#